data_AF-A0A545SXQ3-F1
#
_entry.id   AF-A0A545SXQ3-F1
#
_cell.length_a   1.000
_cell.length_b   1.000
_cell.length_c   1.000
_cell.angle_alpha   90.00
_cell.angle_beta   90.00
_cell.angle_gamma   90.00
#
_symmetry.space_group_name_H-M   'P 1'
#
loop_
_entity.id
_entity.type
_entity.pdbx_description
1 polymer ?
#
loop_
_entity_poly.entity_id
_entity_poly.type
_entity_poly.pdbx_seq_one_letter_code
_entity_poly.pdbx_strand_id
1 'polypeptide(L)'
;MNAFGIDIADFGSFKFFSNTLRVSIDGDEFFDVFKNFRGADGNELFLGLFDEDSSFTSVTFAATTRLPDFIGFDRLQYGLIEATPVSEPATLALFGLGLAGLGVLRRRKSRARA
;
A
#
# COMPACT_ATOMS: atom_id res chain seq x y z
N MET A 1 -13.12 3.67 2.21
CA MET A 1 -12.05 4.06 1.28
C MET A 1 -10.80 3.21 1.53
N ASN A 2 -10.20 2.70 0.47
CA ASN A 2 -8.98 1.90 0.52
C ASN A 2 -8.15 2.11 -0.75
N ALA A 3 -6.91 1.63 -0.69
CA ALA A 3 -5.98 1.66 -1.80
C ALA A 3 -5.38 0.27 -2.02
N PHE A 4 -4.98 0.02 -3.26
CA PHE A 4 -4.33 -1.19 -3.73
C PHE A 4 -3.18 -0.78 -4.66
N GLY A 5 -2.06 -1.49 -4.58
CA GLY A 5 -0.90 -1.29 -5.42
C GLY A 5 -0.26 -2.62 -5.80
N ILE A 6 0.26 -2.74 -7.01
CA ILE A 6 0.95 -3.95 -7.47
C ILE A 6 1.98 -3.62 -8.55
N ASP A 7 3.09 -4.36 -8.56
CA ASP A 7 4.04 -4.32 -9.67
C ASP A 7 3.74 -5.42 -10.68
N ILE A 8 3.94 -5.09 -11.94
CA ILE A 8 3.60 -5.91 -13.09
C ILE A 8 4.85 -6.04 -13.95
N ALA A 9 5.37 -7.25 -14.08
CA ALA A 9 6.59 -7.54 -14.82
C ALA A 9 6.30 -8.25 -16.14
N ASP A 10 7.16 -8.01 -17.13
CA ASP A 10 7.19 -8.69 -18.45
C ASP A 10 5.93 -8.50 -19.31
N PHE A 11 5.04 -7.57 -18.95
CA PHE A 11 3.80 -7.35 -19.70
C PHE A 11 4.08 -6.71 -21.06
N GLY A 12 3.70 -7.39 -22.14
CA GLY A 12 3.81 -6.84 -23.49
C GLY A 12 5.23 -6.81 -24.04
N SER A 13 6.16 -7.55 -23.47
CA SER A 13 7.54 -7.66 -23.97
C SER A 13 7.61 -8.35 -25.34
N PHE A 14 6.60 -9.13 -25.71
CA PHE A 14 6.56 -9.78 -27.02
C PHE A 14 6.32 -8.79 -28.20
N LYS A 15 7.41 -8.43 -28.89
CA LYS A 15 7.54 -7.30 -29.84
C LYS A 15 6.57 -7.25 -31.03
N PHE A 16 5.84 -8.32 -31.32
CA PHE A 16 4.95 -8.41 -32.47
C PHE A 16 3.50 -8.05 -32.17
N PHE A 17 3.11 -8.05 -30.90
CA PHE A 17 1.73 -7.75 -30.49
C PHE A 17 1.71 -6.61 -29.48
N SER A 18 0.58 -5.95 -29.40
CA SER A 18 0.25 -5.05 -28.30
C SER A 18 -0.75 -5.75 -27.40
N ASN A 19 -0.56 -5.62 -26.10
CA ASN A 19 -1.43 -6.24 -25.11
C ASN A 19 -2.21 -5.16 -24.35
N THR A 20 -3.40 -5.52 -23.89
CA THR A 20 -4.22 -4.64 -23.07
C THR A 20 -4.46 -5.28 -21.72
N LEU A 21 -4.06 -4.59 -20.64
CA LEU A 21 -4.39 -4.96 -19.27
C LEU A 21 -5.61 -4.18 -18.84
N ARG A 22 -6.56 -4.87 -18.24
CA ARG A 22 -7.84 -4.34 -17.78
C ARG A 22 -8.07 -4.73 -16.33
N VAL A 23 -8.78 -3.85 -15.64
CA VAL A 23 -9.14 -4.00 -14.24
C VAL A 23 -10.64 -3.83 -14.06
N SER A 24 -11.22 -4.64 -13.19
CA SER A 24 -12.56 -4.49 -12.64
C SER A 24 -12.46 -4.39 -11.12
N ILE A 25 -13.23 -3.48 -10.53
CA ILE A 25 -13.34 -3.29 -9.09
C ILE A 25 -14.72 -3.80 -8.67
N ASP A 26 -14.78 -4.68 -7.67
CA ASP A 26 -16.05 -5.23 -7.14
C ASP A 26 -17.01 -5.85 -8.17
N GLY A 27 -16.46 -6.32 -9.30
CA GLY A 27 -17.23 -6.94 -10.38
C GLY A 27 -17.87 -5.95 -11.35
N ASP A 28 -17.55 -4.66 -11.25
CA ASP A 28 -17.96 -3.62 -12.19
C ASP A 28 -17.33 -3.82 -13.58
N GLU A 29 -17.72 -2.97 -14.53
CA GLU A 29 -17.18 -3.01 -15.88
C GLU A 29 -15.64 -2.87 -15.90
N PHE A 30 -15.00 -3.68 -16.75
CA PHE A 30 -13.56 -3.60 -16.96
C PHE A 30 -13.18 -2.28 -17.65
N PHE A 31 -12.18 -1.60 -17.11
CA PHE A 31 -11.51 -0.48 -17.77
C PHE A 31 -10.06 -0.81 -18.12
N ASP A 32 -9.58 -0.26 -19.24
CA ASP A 32 -8.21 -0.45 -19.71
C ASP A 32 -7.24 0.38 -18.84
N VAL A 33 -6.31 -0.27 -18.15
CA VAL A 33 -5.23 0.40 -17.39
C VAL A 33 -3.95 0.56 -18.22
N PHE A 34 -3.67 -0.41 -19.09
CA PHE A 34 -2.62 -0.31 -20.10
C PHE A 34 -3.22 -0.74 -21.44
N LYS A 35 -3.52 0.21 -22.33
CA LYS A 35 -4.20 -0.06 -23.60
C LYS A 35 -3.21 -0.17 -24.76
N ASN A 36 -3.29 -1.25 -25.54
CA ASN A 36 -2.39 -1.49 -26.68
C ASN A 36 -0.91 -1.29 -26.33
N PHE A 37 -0.53 -1.72 -25.12
CA PHE A 37 0.80 -1.54 -24.59
C PHE A 37 1.81 -2.46 -25.27
N ARG A 38 3.02 -1.95 -25.49
CA ARG A 38 4.19 -2.67 -25.99
C ARG A 38 5.34 -2.41 -25.03
N GLY A 39 5.69 -3.43 -24.25
CA GLY A 39 6.79 -3.42 -23.30
C GLY A 39 8.13 -3.68 -23.98
N ALA A 40 9.21 -3.26 -23.32
CA ALA A 40 10.54 -3.75 -23.62
C ALA A 40 10.80 -5.06 -22.86
N ASP A 41 11.78 -5.83 -23.29
CA ASP A 41 12.22 -7.04 -22.57
C ASP A 41 12.62 -6.65 -21.13
N GLY A 42 12.03 -7.32 -20.12
CA GLY A 42 12.31 -7.05 -18.71
C GLY A 42 11.67 -5.76 -18.16
N ASN A 43 10.58 -5.27 -18.76
CA ASN A 43 9.86 -4.13 -18.23
C ASN A 43 9.19 -4.43 -16.87
N GLU A 44 9.09 -3.39 -16.05
CA GLU A 44 8.36 -3.37 -14.79
C GLU A 44 7.42 -2.16 -14.80
N LEU A 45 6.14 -2.39 -14.52
CA LEU A 45 5.09 -1.39 -14.44
C LEU A 45 4.51 -1.39 -13.03
N PHE A 46 3.94 -0.26 -12.62
CA PHE A 46 3.20 -0.16 -11.36
C PHE A 46 1.75 0.24 -11.64
N LEU A 47 0.81 -0.42 -10.97
CA LEU A 47 -0.59 -0.02 -10.94
C LEU A 47 -1.01 0.29 -9.51
N GLY A 48 -1.53 1.50 -9.31
CA GLY A 48 -2.24 1.91 -8.10
C GLY A 48 -3.73 2.11 -8.39
N LEU A 49 -4.57 1.64 -7.48
CA LEU A 49 -6.02 1.85 -7.48
C LEU A 49 -6.41 2.41 -6.12
N PHE A 50 -7.25 3.44 -6.11
CA PHE A 50 -7.86 3.97 -4.91
C PHE A 50 -9.28 4.42 -5.24
N ASP A 51 -10.16 4.30 -4.25
CA ASP A 51 -11.53 4.80 -4.33
C ASP A 51 -11.72 5.86 -3.24
N GLU A 52 -12.05 7.07 -3.68
CA GLU A 52 -12.27 8.24 -2.81
C GLU A 52 -13.68 8.27 -2.22
N ASP A 53 -14.65 7.54 -2.78
CA ASP A 53 -16.05 7.59 -2.38
C ASP A 53 -16.46 6.36 -1.58
N SER A 54 -15.87 5.20 -1.88
CA SER A 54 -16.24 3.92 -1.28
C SER A 54 -15.02 3.04 -0.95
N SER A 55 -15.23 1.89 -0.30
CA SER A 55 -14.18 0.87 -0.16
C SER A 55 -14.49 -0.29 -1.07
N PHE A 56 -13.50 -0.75 -1.81
CA PHE A 56 -13.62 -1.96 -2.63
C PHE A 56 -13.10 -3.21 -1.92
N THR A 57 -13.66 -4.36 -2.27
CA THR A 57 -13.32 -5.66 -1.68
C THR A 57 -12.53 -6.57 -2.62
N SER A 58 -12.62 -6.33 -3.93
CA SER A 58 -11.98 -7.14 -4.95
C SER A 58 -11.45 -6.31 -6.11
N VAL A 59 -10.31 -6.75 -6.65
CA VAL A 59 -9.71 -6.24 -7.87
C VAL A 59 -9.48 -7.43 -8.79
N THR A 60 -10.10 -7.42 -9.97
CA THR A 60 -9.98 -8.48 -10.97
C THR A 60 -9.16 -7.99 -12.14
N PHE A 61 -8.15 -8.78 -12.53
CA PHE A 61 -7.30 -8.50 -13.68
C PHE A 61 -7.72 -9.34 -14.89
N ALA A 62 -7.76 -8.72 -16.05
CA ALA A 62 -7.90 -9.41 -17.32
C ALA A 62 -6.92 -8.84 -18.34
N ALA A 63 -6.17 -9.70 -19.02
CA ALA A 63 -5.25 -9.28 -20.05
C ALA A 63 -5.58 -9.93 -21.39
N THR A 64 -5.42 -9.17 -22.46
CA THR A 64 -5.36 -9.74 -23.81
C THR A 64 -3.90 -10.06 -24.12
N THR A 65 -3.37 -11.15 -23.56
CA THR A 65 -2.05 -11.67 -23.96
C THR A 65 -2.18 -12.66 -25.11
N ARG A 66 -1.17 -12.68 -25.98
CA ARG A 66 -1.02 -13.71 -27.01
C ARG A 66 0.23 -14.51 -26.70
N LEU A 67 0.13 -15.83 -26.76
CA LEU A 67 1.29 -16.71 -26.55
C LEU A 67 2.43 -16.33 -27.51
N PRO A 68 3.69 -16.27 -27.04
CA PRO A 68 4.19 -16.74 -25.75
C PRO A 68 4.33 -15.66 -24.65
N ASP A 69 3.56 -14.56 -24.67
CA ASP A 69 3.68 -13.48 -23.67
C ASP A 69 3.25 -13.91 -22.26
N PHE A 70 4.03 -13.51 -21.25
CA PHE A 70 3.77 -13.79 -19.83
C PHE A 70 3.47 -12.50 -19.06
N ILE A 71 2.81 -12.63 -17.91
CA ILE A 71 2.60 -11.51 -16.98
C ILE A 71 3.02 -11.98 -15.60
N GLY A 72 4.00 -11.28 -15.02
CA GLY A 72 4.37 -11.42 -13.61
C GLY A 72 3.65 -10.38 -12.76
N PHE A 73 3.24 -10.77 -11.56
CA PHE A 73 2.69 -9.87 -10.55
C PHE A 73 3.53 -10.00 -9.27
N ASP A 74 3.99 -8.88 -8.70
CA ASP A 74 4.79 -8.86 -7.49
C ASP A 74 4.46 -7.65 -6.59
N ARG A 75 4.93 -7.70 -5.34
CA ARG A 75 4.81 -6.69 -4.27
C ARG A 75 3.41 -6.07 -4.16
N LEU A 76 2.38 -6.92 -4.10
CA LEU A 76 1.01 -6.50 -3.81
C LEU A 76 0.97 -5.78 -2.45
N GLN A 77 0.41 -4.57 -2.48
CA GLN A 77 0.21 -3.70 -1.33
C GLN A 77 -1.26 -3.30 -1.26
N TYR A 78 -1.78 -3.16 -0.04
CA TYR A 78 -3.10 -2.61 0.20
C TYR A 78 -3.06 -1.70 1.42
N GLY A 79 -3.89 -0.66 1.40
CA GLY A 79 -4.05 0.28 2.50
C GLY A 79 -5.51 0.49 2.83
N LEU A 80 -5.86 0.44 4.10
CA LEU A 80 -7.16 0.89 4.59
C LEU A 80 -7.03 2.36 4.97
N ILE A 81 -7.98 3.22 4.58
CA ILE A 81 -7.90 4.67 4.88
C ILE A 81 -8.18 4.94 6.36
N GLU A 82 -8.95 4.09 7.03
CA GLU A 82 -9.00 4.11 8.48
C GLU A 82 -7.75 3.44 9.05
N ALA A 83 -6.72 4.24 9.30
CA ALA A 83 -5.73 3.87 10.29
C ALA A 83 -6.49 3.67 11.60
N THR A 84 -6.53 2.43 12.12
CA THR A 84 -7.03 2.20 13.46
C THR A 84 -6.23 3.14 14.38
N PRO A 85 -6.88 4.09 15.08
CA PRO A 85 -6.15 5.00 15.94
C PRO A 85 -5.44 4.14 16.97
N VAL A 86 -4.11 4.04 16.83
CA VAL A 86 -3.29 3.36 17.81
C VAL A 86 -3.36 4.24 19.04
N SER A 87 -4.02 3.74 20.08
CA SER A 87 -4.03 4.39 21.39
C SER A 87 -2.60 4.81 21.71
N GLU A 88 -2.40 6.09 22.04
CA GLU A 88 -1.08 6.65 22.32
C GLU A 88 -0.30 5.67 23.21
N PRO A 89 0.90 5.24 22.78
CA PRO A 89 1.51 4.08 23.40
C PRO A 89 1.77 4.39 24.87
N ALA A 90 1.50 3.41 25.73
CA ALA A 90 1.71 3.48 27.17
C ALA A 90 3.12 3.98 27.56
N THR A 91 4.08 3.97 26.62
CA THR A 91 5.40 4.59 26.72
C THR A 91 5.36 6.09 27.01
N LEU A 92 4.43 6.88 26.47
CA LEU A 92 4.32 8.31 26.79
C LEU A 92 3.84 8.53 28.24
N ALA A 93 2.85 7.73 28.67
CA ALA A 93 2.41 7.72 30.06
C ALA A 93 3.54 7.27 31.01
N LEU A 94 4.27 6.21 30.65
CA LEU A 94 5.40 5.69 31.42
C LEU A 94 6.55 6.70 31.49
N PHE A 95 6.84 7.39 30.38
CA PHE A 95 7.84 8.44 30.30
C PHE A 95 7.47 9.63 31.19
N GLY A 96 6.22 10.10 31.11
CA GLY A 96 5.69 11.16 31.97
C GLY A 96 5.75 10.80 33.45
N LEU A 97 5.33 9.58 33.82
CA LEU A 97 5.40 9.08 35.19
C LEU A 97 6.85 8.95 35.69
N GLY A 98 7.76 8.49 34.83
CA GLY A 98 9.20 8.42 35.12
C GLY A 98 9.78 9.80 35.45
N LEU A 99 9.46 10.81 34.63
CA LEU A 99 9.89 12.20 34.87
C LEU A 99 9.28 12.79 36.15
N ALA A 100 8.00 12.53 36.41
CA ALA A 100 7.34 12.96 37.65
C ALA A 100 8.01 12.34 38.88
N GLY A 101 8.32 11.04 38.84
CA GLY A 101 9.05 10.34 39.90
C GLY A 101 10.44 10.94 40.16
N LEU A 102 11.20 11.20 39.10
CA LEU A 102 12.52 11.84 39.20
C LEU A 102 12.44 13.25 39.79
N GLY A 103 11.42 14.04 39.41
CA GLY A 103 11.18 15.38 39.95
C GLY A 103 10.91 15.38 41.45
N VAL A 104 10.08 14.43 41.93
CA VAL A 104 9.79 14.26 43.36
C VAL A 104 11.05 13.86 44.13
N LEU A 105 11.84 12.93 43.61
CA LEU A 105 13.10 12.50 44.24
C LEU A 105 14.09 13.66 44.40
N ARG A 106 14.23 14.50 43.36
CA ARG A 106 15.11 15.69 43.41
C ARG A 106 14.68 16.69 44.50
N ARG A 107 13.37 16.95 44.62
CA ARG A 107 12.82 17.86 45.65
C ARG A 107 13.08 17.35 47.07
N ARG A 108 12.93 16.04 47.30
CA ARG A 108 13.20 15.42 48.62
C ARG A 108 14.68 15.52 48.99
N LYS A 109 15.58 15.28 48.04
CA LYS A 109 17.04 15.36 48.28
C LYS A 109 17.53 16.79 48.55
N SER A 110 16.89 17.80 47.93
CA SER A 110 17.18 19.21 48.19
C SER A 110 16.74 19.68 49.58
N ARG A 111 15.60 19.16 50.09
CA ARG A 111 15.09 19.50 51.43
C ARG A 111 15.82 18.78 52.57
N ALA A 112 16.45 17.64 52.30
CA ALA A 112 17.25 16.91 53.28
C ALA A 112 18.69 17.43 53.44
N ARG A 113 19.11 18.38 52.60
CA ARG A 113 20.44 19.03 52.62
C ARG A 113 20.41 20.48 53.12
N ALA A 114 19.22 21.02 53.41
CA ALA A 114 19.01 22.33 54.03
C ALA A 114 18.63 22.11 55.50
#